data_AF-A0A0F9L110-F1
#
_entry.id   AF-A0A0F9L110-F1
#
_cell.length_a   1.000
_cell.length_b   1.000
_cell.length_c   1.000
_cell.angle_alpha   90.00
_cell.angle_beta   90.00
_cell.angle_gamma   90.00
#
_symmetry.space_group_name_H-M   'P 1'
#
loop_
_entity.id
_entity.type
_entity.pdbx_description
1 polymer ?
#
loop_
_entity_poly.entity_id
_entity_poly.type
_entity_poly.pdbx_seq_one_letter_code
_entity_poly.pdbx_strand_id
1 'polypeptide(L)'
;AATARSATLNLMTVFNSGADGGNSNMIIPVRLWLRCTATNTSASQLNLVIYTDGINRYTSGGSTLTGTPIIQSGETGYVAPTSKATIKFGELVTTAASSEVRVYDREIRTTILAVDDTFDIWFGDGVRSTGEVVVTGHFETQTVIVPPVYLRPQATMIIDTYGASQAADPAWEVEFWYLDHEPGSTN
;
A
#
# COMPACT_ATOMS: atom_id res chain seq x y z
N ALA A 1 -19.24 11.59 -11.27
CA ALA A 1 -18.24 11.30 -12.31
C ALA A 1 -16.87 11.28 -11.64
N ALA A 2 -16.13 10.17 -11.72
CA ALA A 2 -14.77 10.12 -11.20
C ALA A 2 -13.89 10.98 -12.11
N THR A 3 -13.24 11.99 -11.56
CA THR A 3 -12.29 12.85 -12.27
C THR A 3 -11.14 11.95 -12.74
N ALA A 4 -10.95 11.84 -14.05
CA ALA A 4 -9.86 11.03 -14.60
C ALA A 4 -8.51 11.59 -14.10
N ARG A 5 -7.78 10.80 -13.30
CA ARG A 5 -6.43 11.14 -12.88
C ARG A 5 -5.49 11.02 -14.10
N SER A 6 -5.06 12.17 -14.62
CA SER A 6 -3.88 12.26 -15.49
C SER A 6 -2.66 11.82 -14.68
N ALA A 7 -1.79 11.00 -15.28
CA ALA A 7 -0.58 10.39 -14.70
C ALA A 7 -0.08 11.13 -13.45
N THR A 8 -0.50 10.66 -12.28
CA THR A 8 -0.19 11.29 -11.00
C THR A 8 1.00 10.56 -10.41
N LEU A 9 1.93 11.29 -9.79
CA LEU A 9 2.95 10.68 -8.95
C LEU A 9 2.21 9.93 -7.84
N ASN A 10 2.27 8.59 -7.85
CA ASN A 10 1.63 7.78 -6.81
C ASN A 10 2.70 7.24 -5.86
N LEU A 11 2.36 7.11 -4.59
CA LEU A 11 3.27 6.62 -3.56
C LEU A 11 3.61 5.12 -3.72
N MET A 12 2.60 4.28 -3.98
CA MET A 12 2.77 2.83 -4.14
C MET A 12 1.84 2.25 -5.20
N THR A 13 2.33 1.27 -5.94
CA THR A 13 1.50 0.38 -6.75
C THR A 13 1.75 -1.08 -6.37
N VAL A 14 0.68 -1.83 -6.17
CA VAL A 14 0.72 -3.29 -5.97
C VAL A 14 -0.03 -3.93 -7.13
N PHE A 15 0.65 -4.64 -8.00
CA PHE A 15 0.06 -5.31 -9.15
C PHE A 15 0.14 -6.83 -9.00
N ASN A 16 -0.98 -7.51 -9.23
CA ASN A 16 -1.01 -8.96 -9.30
C ASN A 16 -0.67 -9.42 -10.73
N SER A 17 0.56 -9.87 -10.94
CA SER A 17 1.06 -10.36 -12.23
C SER A 17 0.62 -11.79 -12.58
N GLY A 18 -0.23 -12.41 -11.75
CA GLY A 18 -0.81 -13.73 -12.02
C GLY A 18 -1.58 -13.74 -13.35
N ALA A 19 -1.53 -14.88 -14.06
CA ALA A 19 -2.22 -15.02 -15.34
C ALA A 19 -3.75 -15.02 -15.16
N ASP A 20 -4.47 -14.38 -16.09
CA ASP A 20 -5.94 -14.40 -16.14
C ASP A 20 -6.37 -15.73 -16.79
N GLY A 21 -6.80 -16.72 -15.98
CA GLY A 21 -6.97 -18.08 -16.50
C GLY A 21 -7.46 -19.16 -15.54
N GLY A 22 -8.26 -18.81 -14.52
CA GLY A 22 -8.91 -19.79 -13.64
C GLY A 22 -8.13 -20.17 -12.38
N ASN A 23 -6.87 -19.72 -12.25
CA ASN A 23 -6.17 -19.74 -10.98
C ASN A 23 -6.45 -18.43 -10.24
N SER A 24 -7.32 -18.50 -9.23
CA SER A 24 -7.63 -17.55 -8.16
C SER A 24 -6.41 -17.06 -7.35
N ASN A 25 -5.27 -16.81 -7.97
CA ASN A 25 -4.12 -16.21 -7.30
C ASN A 25 -4.53 -14.81 -6.85
N MET A 26 -4.74 -14.62 -5.56
CA MET A 26 -5.17 -13.35 -4.99
C MET A 26 -4.06 -12.77 -4.13
N ILE A 27 -3.80 -11.49 -4.31
CA ILE A 27 -2.97 -10.71 -3.40
C ILE A 27 -3.90 -10.00 -2.43
N ILE A 28 -3.72 -10.25 -1.14
CA ILE A 28 -4.51 -9.65 -0.07
C ILE A 28 -3.57 -8.79 0.78
N PRO A 29 -3.55 -7.47 0.61
CA PRO A 29 -2.82 -6.57 1.51
C PRO A 29 -3.29 -6.77 2.96
N VAL A 30 -2.35 -6.74 3.90
CA VAL A 30 -2.61 -6.87 5.34
C VAL A 30 -2.24 -5.59 6.07
N ARG A 31 -1.02 -5.10 5.82
CA ARG A 31 -0.45 -3.95 6.53
C ARG A 31 0.47 -3.15 5.61
N LEU A 32 0.39 -1.83 5.69
CA LEU A 32 1.37 -0.91 5.14
C LEU A 32 1.87 -0.03 6.29
N TRP A 33 3.14 -0.17 6.62
CA TRP A 33 3.80 0.70 7.58
C TRP A 33 4.69 1.70 6.83
N LEU A 34 4.55 2.98 7.19
CA LEU A 34 5.32 4.08 6.61
C LEU A 34 5.98 4.85 7.75
N ARG A 35 7.28 5.11 7.62
CA ARG A 35 8.02 6.03 8.51
C ARG A 35 8.54 7.21 7.72
N CYS A 36 8.18 8.41 8.15
CA CYS A 36 8.66 9.64 7.57
C CYS A 36 10.16 9.80 7.87
N THR A 37 11.00 9.96 6.85
CA THR A 37 12.44 10.18 7.01
C THR A 37 12.88 11.62 6.70
N ALA A 38 11.99 12.44 6.14
CA ALA A 38 12.23 13.85 5.92
C ALA A 38 10.96 14.67 6.18
N THR A 39 11.08 15.67 7.06
CA THR A 39 10.00 16.62 7.40
C THR A 39 9.49 17.34 6.14
N ASN A 40 8.17 17.43 5.98
CA ASN A 40 7.59 18.30 4.96
C ASN A 40 7.64 19.77 5.43
N THR A 41 7.85 20.72 4.51
CA THR A 41 8.16 22.10 4.91
C THR A 41 6.93 22.99 5.12
N SER A 42 5.73 22.58 4.68
CA SER A 42 4.56 23.48 4.65
C SER A 42 3.18 22.83 4.68
N ALA A 43 3.03 21.53 4.45
CA ALA A 43 1.70 20.93 4.42
C ALA A 43 1.16 20.75 5.85
N SER A 44 0.07 21.44 6.15
CA SER A 44 -0.73 21.27 7.36
C SER A 44 -1.79 20.17 7.20
N GLN A 45 -1.69 19.32 6.17
CA GLN A 45 -2.66 18.27 5.95
C GLN A 45 -2.08 17.17 5.08
N LEU A 46 -2.32 15.91 5.45
CA LEU A 46 -2.02 14.72 4.66
C LEU A 46 -3.28 13.88 4.54
N ASN A 47 -3.66 13.58 3.30
CA ASN A 47 -4.75 12.68 2.96
C ASN A 47 -4.19 11.41 2.34
N LEU A 48 -4.83 10.29 2.63
CA LEU A 48 -4.55 8.99 2.06
C LEU A 48 -5.69 8.59 1.14
N VAL A 49 -5.36 8.15 -0.06
CA VAL A 49 -6.31 7.62 -1.01
C VAL A 49 -5.85 6.28 -1.56
N ILE A 50 -6.77 5.34 -1.65
CA ILE A 50 -6.53 3.99 -2.15
C ILE A 50 -7.52 3.70 -3.27
N TYR A 51 -6.98 3.24 -4.38
CA TYR A 51 -7.72 2.84 -5.57
C TYR A 51 -7.39 1.40 -5.97
N THR A 52 -8.31 0.76 -6.66
CA THR A 52 -8.06 -0.50 -7.38
C THR A 52 -8.44 -0.34 -8.85
N ASP A 53 -7.77 -1.06 -9.74
CA ASP A 53 -8.08 -1.11 -11.17
C ASP A 53 -7.83 -2.52 -11.72
N GLY A 54 -8.42 -2.83 -12.88
CA GLY A 54 -8.33 -4.12 -13.57
C GLY A 54 -7.22 -4.20 -14.63
N ILE A 55 -6.25 -3.29 -14.61
CA ILE A 55 -5.08 -3.27 -15.51
C ILE A 55 -3.82 -2.98 -14.71
N ASN A 56 -2.64 -3.37 -15.23
CA ASN A 56 -1.37 -2.89 -14.70
C ASN A 56 -1.23 -1.39 -14.97
N ARG A 57 -1.19 -0.60 -13.90
CA ARG A 57 -1.04 0.86 -14.02
C ARG A 57 0.39 1.36 -13.90
N TYR A 58 1.35 0.55 -13.46
CA TYR A 58 2.74 0.99 -13.34
C TYR A 58 3.38 1.22 -14.71
N THR A 59 4.01 2.39 -14.91
CA THR A 59 4.79 2.71 -16.12
C THR A 59 6.28 2.80 -15.81
N SER A 60 6.67 3.65 -14.86
CA SER A 60 8.08 3.92 -14.52
C SER A 60 8.24 4.53 -13.14
N GLY A 61 9.49 4.65 -12.68
CA GLY A 61 9.85 5.31 -11.43
C GLY A 61 9.87 4.38 -10.21
N GLY A 62 10.23 4.95 -9.07
CA GLY A 62 10.32 4.28 -7.77
C GLY A 62 11.24 3.05 -7.72
N SER A 63 11.16 2.36 -6.59
CA SER A 63 11.93 1.17 -6.26
C SER A 63 11.03 -0.06 -6.24
N THR A 64 11.59 -1.20 -6.63
CA THR A 64 10.88 -2.49 -6.50
C THR A 64 11.03 -2.99 -5.07
N LEU A 65 9.92 -3.27 -4.41
CA LEU A 65 9.94 -4.00 -3.15
C LEU A 65 9.86 -5.50 -3.46
N THR A 66 10.90 -6.24 -3.09
CA THR A 66 10.95 -7.69 -3.26
C THR A 66 10.37 -8.34 -2.02
N GLY A 67 9.29 -9.11 -2.17
CA GLY A 67 8.70 -9.87 -1.08
C GLY A 67 9.60 -11.03 -0.66
N THR A 68 9.78 -11.20 0.65
CA THR A 68 10.37 -12.40 1.24
C THR A 68 9.23 -13.23 1.84
N PRO A 69 8.90 -14.40 1.28
CA PRO A 69 7.85 -15.24 1.84
C PRO A 69 8.26 -15.74 3.23
N ILE A 70 7.41 -15.50 4.23
CA ILE A 70 7.59 -16.04 5.58
C ILE A 70 6.99 -17.45 5.60
N ILE A 71 7.83 -18.46 5.84
CA ILE A 71 7.41 -19.87 5.86
C ILE A 71 7.69 -20.42 7.25
N GLN A 72 6.63 -20.87 7.93
CA GLN A 72 6.72 -21.61 9.18
C GLN A 72 6.23 -23.04 8.93
N SER A 73 6.99 -23.77 8.12
CA SER A 73 6.76 -25.19 7.87
C SER A 73 7.94 -25.97 8.47
N GLY A 74 7.65 -26.90 9.38
CA GLY A 74 8.64 -27.86 9.87
C GLY A 74 8.96 -28.97 8.86
N GLU A 75 8.28 -28.97 7.70
CA GLU A 75 8.43 -29.98 6.67
C GLU A 75 9.67 -29.73 5.82
N THR A 76 10.41 -30.81 5.53
CA THR A 76 11.59 -30.77 4.66
C THR A 76 11.20 -30.88 3.19
N GLY A 77 11.87 -30.14 2.31
CA GLY A 77 11.64 -30.18 0.86
C GLY A 77 10.57 -29.22 0.32
N TYR A 78 10.04 -28.32 1.16
CA TYR A 78 9.11 -27.28 0.71
C TYR A 78 9.85 -26.18 -0.08
N VAL A 79 9.33 -25.84 -1.26
CA VAL A 79 9.84 -24.74 -2.09
C VAL A 79 8.97 -23.51 -1.86
N ALA A 80 9.60 -22.38 -1.52
CA ALA A 80 8.89 -21.14 -1.32
C ALA A 80 8.08 -20.75 -2.58
N PRO A 81 6.78 -20.43 -2.45
CA PRO A 81 6.01 -19.98 -3.60
C PRO A 81 6.61 -18.69 -4.15
N THR A 82 6.69 -18.60 -5.47
CA THR A 82 7.13 -17.36 -6.13
C THR A 82 5.96 -16.40 -6.18
N SER A 83 6.01 -15.37 -5.34
CA SER A 83 4.96 -14.35 -5.28
C SER A 83 4.66 -13.76 -6.66
N LYS A 84 3.37 -13.51 -6.92
CA LYS A 84 2.90 -12.82 -8.13
C LYS A 84 2.69 -11.33 -7.90
N ALA A 85 2.86 -10.84 -6.67
CA ALA A 85 2.82 -9.43 -6.36
C ALA A 85 4.04 -8.71 -6.96
N THR A 86 3.79 -7.71 -7.80
CA THR A 86 4.78 -6.72 -8.22
C THR A 86 4.51 -5.44 -7.46
N ILE A 87 5.40 -5.08 -6.54
CA ILE A 87 5.23 -3.90 -5.68
C ILE A 87 6.27 -2.86 -6.05
N LYS A 88 5.80 -1.63 -6.29
CA LYS A 88 6.63 -0.46 -6.58
C LYS A 88 6.30 0.63 -5.58
N PHE A 89 7.32 1.34 -5.11
CA PHE A 89 7.17 2.39 -4.10
C PHE A 89 8.06 3.60 -4.40
N GLY A 90 7.60 4.80 -4.09
CA GLY A 90 8.33 6.06 -4.27
C GLY A 90 7.67 6.95 -5.32
N GLU A 91 8.46 7.67 -6.10
CA GLU A 91 7.95 8.54 -7.18
C GLU A 91 7.57 7.68 -8.41
N LEU A 92 6.28 7.34 -8.55
CA LEU A 92 5.79 6.44 -9.60
C LEU A 92 4.96 7.17 -10.66
N VAL A 93 5.22 6.87 -11.93
CA VAL A 93 4.36 7.26 -13.05
C VAL A 93 3.39 6.12 -13.34
N THR A 94 2.09 6.43 -13.34
CA THR A 94 1.04 5.46 -13.69
C THR A 94 0.28 5.83 -14.96
N THR A 95 -0.17 4.81 -15.70
CA THR A 95 -1.06 5.00 -16.84
C THR A 95 -2.43 5.50 -16.38
N ALA A 96 -3.20 6.05 -17.31
CA ALA A 96 -4.59 6.42 -17.06
C ALA A 96 -5.42 5.23 -16.55
N ALA A 97 -6.41 5.54 -15.72
CA ALA A 97 -7.37 4.57 -15.21
C ALA A 97 -8.18 3.95 -16.34
N SER A 98 -8.53 2.67 -16.21
CA SER A 98 -9.47 1.99 -17.09
C SER A 98 -10.80 1.74 -16.39
N SER A 99 -10.74 1.08 -15.23
CA SER A 99 -11.89 0.62 -14.43
C SER A 99 -11.65 0.90 -12.95
N GLU A 100 -11.11 2.08 -12.67
CA GLU A 100 -10.69 2.45 -11.32
C GLU A 100 -11.87 2.53 -10.33
N VAL A 101 -11.68 1.93 -9.15
CA VAL A 101 -12.60 1.99 -8.01
C VAL A 101 -11.88 2.61 -6.83
N ARG A 102 -12.46 3.66 -6.24
CA ARG A 102 -11.96 4.27 -5.00
C ARG A 102 -12.38 3.41 -3.82
N VAL A 103 -11.40 2.91 -3.07
CA VAL A 103 -11.60 2.06 -1.88
C VAL A 103 -11.59 2.89 -0.61
N TYR A 104 -10.68 3.85 -0.53
CA TYR A 104 -10.48 4.68 0.65
C TYR A 104 -10.05 6.08 0.24
N ASP A 105 -10.52 7.10 0.97
CA ASP A 105 -10.20 8.50 0.74
C ASP A 105 -10.52 9.31 1.99
N ARG A 106 -9.49 9.60 2.80
CA ARG A 106 -9.63 10.41 4.01
C ARG A 106 -8.37 11.17 4.36
N GLU A 107 -8.58 12.28 5.06
CA GLU A 107 -7.53 12.93 5.81
C GLU A 107 -7.01 11.99 6.90
N ILE A 108 -5.70 11.80 6.91
CA ILE A 108 -5.01 11.05 7.96
C ILE A 108 -4.27 11.99 8.90
N ARG A 109 -3.85 13.20 8.50
CA ARG A 109 -3.16 14.12 9.41
C ARG A 109 -3.48 15.58 9.13
N THR A 110 -3.52 16.41 10.19
CA THR A 110 -3.81 17.85 10.19
C THR A 110 -2.57 18.73 10.45
N THR A 111 -1.39 18.13 10.54
CA THR A 111 -0.15 18.80 10.94
C THR A 111 1.01 18.44 10.02
N ILE A 112 2.07 19.25 10.09
CA ILE A 112 3.36 18.98 9.44
C ILE A 112 3.89 17.62 9.93
N LEU A 113 4.36 16.81 8.98
CA LEU A 113 5.12 15.59 9.23
C LEU A 113 6.50 15.96 9.74
N ALA A 114 6.86 15.48 10.91
CA ALA A 114 8.22 15.43 11.39
C ALA A 114 8.90 14.14 10.94
N VAL A 115 10.24 14.16 10.97
CA VAL A 115 11.04 12.92 10.90
C VAL A 115 10.57 11.96 12.00
N ASP A 116 10.51 10.68 11.65
CA ASP A 116 10.10 9.54 12.48
C ASP A 116 8.61 9.50 12.85
N ASP A 117 7.78 10.36 12.28
CA ASP A 117 6.33 10.10 12.28
C ASP A 117 6.04 8.79 11.55
N THR A 118 5.17 7.96 12.14
CA THR A 118 4.82 6.67 11.53
C THR A 118 3.33 6.56 11.27
N PHE A 119 3.00 5.93 10.14
CA PHE A 119 1.64 5.55 9.79
C PHE A 119 1.57 4.04 9.69
N ASP A 120 0.61 3.46 10.40
CA ASP A 120 0.34 2.04 10.40
C ASP A 120 -1.03 1.76 9.80
N ILE A 121 -1.05 1.42 8.52
CA ILE A 121 -2.26 1.24 7.73
C ILE A 121 -2.62 -0.24 7.69
N TRP A 122 -3.76 -0.61 8.26
CA TRP A 122 -4.26 -1.98 8.32
C TRP A 122 -5.42 -2.19 7.35
N PHE A 123 -5.34 -3.25 6.54
CA PHE A 123 -6.36 -3.62 5.57
C PHE A 123 -7.29 -4.68 6.16
N GLY A 124 -8.57 -4.34 6.29
CA GLY A 124 -9.58 -5.21 6.91
C GLY A 124 -9.57 -5.16 8.45
N ASP A 125 -10.21 -6.15 9.07
CA ASP A 125 -10.31 -6.27 10.53
C ASP A 125 -9.12 -7.08 11.08
N GLY A 126 -7.93 -6.48 10.97
CA GLY A 126 -6.76 -6.98 11.67
C GLY A 126 -6.96 -6.75 13.16
N VAL A 127 -7.16 -7.82 13.93
CA VAL A 127 -7.31 -7.83 15.40
C VAL A 127 -6.44 -6.74 16.04
N ARG A 128 -7.08 -5.73 16.62
CA ARG A 128 -6.41 -4.64 17.32
C ARG A 128 -5.77 -5.16 18.60
N SER A 129 -4.45 -5.08 18.73
CA SER A 129 -3.88 -4.84 20.05
C SER A 129 -3.98 -3.33 20.29
N THR A 130 -5.06 -2.91 20.93
CA THR A 130 -5.24 -1.53 21.39
C THR A 130 -4.09 -1.14 22.31
N GLY A 131 -3.27 -0.22 21.81
CA GLY A 131 -2.38 0.61 22.59
C GLY A 131 -2.38 1.99 21.94
N GLU A 132 -3.51 2.68 21.99
CA GLU A 132 -3.55 4.12 21.72
C GLU A 132 -2.77 4.79 22.85
N VAL A 133 -1.46 4.92 22.64
CA VAL A 133 -0.57 5.66 23.51
C VAL A 133 -0.55 7.08 22.97
N VAL A 134 -1.51 7.89 23.41
CA VAL A 134 -1.42 9.35 23.29
C VAL A 134 -0.30 9.80 24.21
N VAL A 135 0.94 9.84 23.70
CA VAL A 135 2.06 10.49 24.39
C VAL A 135 2.27 11.84 23.73
N THR A 136 1.94 12.89 24.47
CA THR A 136 2.30 14.26 24.15
C THR A 136 3.82 14.38 24.19
N GLY A 137 4.47 14.21 23.03
CA GLY A 137 5.91 14.43 22.85
C GLY A 137 6.58 13.40 21.94
N HIS A 138 6.72 13.75 20.65
CA HIS A 138 7.54 13.14 19.59
C HIS A 138 7.46 11.60 19.34
N PHE A 139 7.27 11.25 18.07
CA PHE A 139 6.95 9.93 17.48
C PHE A 139 5.50 9.48 17.72
N GLU A 140 4.56 10.07 16.98
CA GLU A 140 3.18 9.60 16.98
C GLU A 140 3.01 8.53 15.91
N THR A 141 2.76 7.29 16.35
CA THR A 141 2.30 6.21 15.46
C THR A 141 0.82 6.37 15.22
N GLN A 142 0.46 6.78 14.01
CA GLN A 142 -0.93 6.90 13.64
C GLN A 142 -1.45 5.64 12.96
N THR A 143 -2.43 4.98 13.58
CA THR A 143 -3.06 3.79 13.01
C THR A 143 -4.24 4.18 12.12
N VAL A 144 -4.25 3.69 10.88
CA VAL A 144 -5.33 3.91 9.91
C VAL A 144 -5.91 2.57 9.52
N ILE A 145 -7.23 2.40 9.66
CA ILE A 145 -7.90 1.16 9.25
C ILE A 145 -8.67 1.42 7.97
N VAL A 146 -8.39 0.60 6.96
CA VAL A 146 -9.01 0.69 5.64
C VAL A 146 -9.80 -0.58 5.34
N PRO A 147 -10.83 -0.53 4.46
CA PRO A 147 -11.55 -1.73 4.03
C PRO A 147 -10.60 -2.81 3.47
N PRO A 148 -10.95 -4.10 3.59
CA PRO A 148 -10.14 -5.16 3.02
C PRO A 148 -10.08 -5.02 1.49
N VAL A 149 -8.90 -5.27 0.92
CA VAL A 149 -8.67 -5.23 -0.52
C VAL A 149 -8.30 -6.62 -1.01
N TYR A 150 -8.90 -7.02 -2.13
CA TYR A 150 -8.67 -8.32 -2.76
C TYR A 150 -8.26 -8.08 -4.21
N LEU A 151 -6.99 -8.34 -4.53
CA LEU A 151 -6.49 -8.15 -5.89
C LEU A 151 -6.51 -9.48 -6.64
N ARG A 152 -7.50 -9.60 -7.53
CA ARG A 152 -7.56 -10.67 -8.53
C ARG A 152 -6.34 -10.63 -9.47
N PRO A 153 -6.07 -11.71 -10.23
CA PRO A 153 -5.07 -11.69 -11.29
C PRO A 153 -5.28 -10.48 -12.23
N GLN A 154 -4.18 -9.86 -12.64
CA GLN A 154 -4.15 -8.68 -13.51
C GLN A 154 -4.79 -7.41 -12.92
N ALA A 155 -5.09 -7.37 -11.62
CA ALA A 155 -5.54 -6.15 -10.94
C ALA A 155 -4.39 -5.39 -10.26
N THR A 156 -4.53 -4.07 -10.17
CA THR A 156 -3.62 -3.18 -9.45
C THR A 156 -4.33 -2.50 -8.30
N MET A 157 -3.67 -2.38 -7.16
CA MET A 157 -3.96 -1.37 -6.13
C MET A 157 -2.99 -0.21 -6.28
N ILE A 158 -3.50 1.01 -6.14
CA ILE A 158 -2.72 2.23 -6.07
C ILE A 158 -2.96 2.85 -4.70
N ILE A 159 -1.88 3.21 -4.02
CA ILE A 159 -1.91 3.99 -2.80
C ILE A 159 -1.22 5.31 -3.10
N ASP A 160 -1.86 6.38 -2.69
CA ASP A 160 -1.37 7.72 -2.93
C ASP A 160 -1.66 8.63 -1.74
N THR A 161 -0.86 9.67 -1.61
CA THR A 161 -1.04 10.71 -0.61
C THR A 161 -1.13 12.07 -1.28
N TYR A 162 -1.99 12.93 -0.74
CA TYR A 162 -2.13 14.28 -1.24
C TYR A 162 -2.40 15.26 -0.09
N GLY A 163 -2.03 16.52 -0.28
CA GLY A 163 -2.16 17.55 0.75
C GLY A 163 -2.15 18.94 0.15
N ALA A 164 -2.14 19.95 1.02
CA ALA A 164 -1.90 21.32 0.59
C ALA A 164 -0.53 21.42 -0.10
N SER A 165 -0.42 22.28 -1.12
CA SER A 165 0.80 22.48 -1.92
C SER A 165 2.05 22.55 -1.02
N GLN A 166 3.01 21.65 -1.25
CA GLN A 166 4.25 21.58 -0.49
C GLN A 166 5.47 21.88 -1.36
N ALA A 167 6.48 22.51 -0.76
CA ALA A 167 7.76 22.83 -1.43
C ALA A 167 8.77 21.66 -1.38
N ALA A 168 8.50 20.63 -0.57
CA ALA A 168 9.25 19.39 -0.49
C ALA A 168 8.32 18.24 -0.08
N ASP A 169 8.36 17.13 -0.81
CA ASP A 169 7.59 15.94 -0.49
C ASP A 169 8.27 15.14 0.64
N PRO A 170 7.50 14.53 1.54
CA PRO A 170 8.07 13.67 2.58
C PRO A 170 8.75 12.45 1.97
N ALA A 171 9.91 12.10 2.52
CA ALA A 171 10.59 10.85 2.21
C ALA A 171 10.10 9.75 3.17
N TRP A 172 10.02 8.52 2.68
CA TRP A 172 9.42 7.41 3.41
C TRP A 172 10.34 6.20 3.45
N GLU A 173 10.44 5.59 4.62
CA GLU A 173 10.72 4.16 4.76
C GLU A 173 9.41 3.39 4.77
N VAL A 174 9.44 2.17 4.24
CA VAL A 174 8.23 1.39 3.97
C VAL A 174 8.42 -0.07 4.34
N GLU A 175 7.38 -0.64 4.91
CA GLU A 175 7.20 -2.07 5.07
C GLU A 175 5.78 -2.45 4.62
N PHE A 176 5.65 -3.49 3.82
CA PHE A 176 4.37 -3.91 3.26
C PHE A 176 4.15 -5.41 3.42
N TRP A 177 3.04 -5.78 4.06
CA TRP A 177 2.68 -7.15 4.36
C TRP A 177 1.44 -7.54 3.55
N TYR A 178 1.47 -8.73 2.96
CA TYR A 178 0.37 -9.26 2.17
C TYR A 178 0.34 -10.79 2.25
N LEU A 179 -0.81 -11.35 1.91
CA LEU A 179 -0.98 -12.78 1.72
C LEU A 179 -1.05 -13.09 0.23
N ASP A 180 -0.25 -14.06 -0.20
CA ASP A 180 -0.41 -14.76 -1.48
C ASP A 180 -1.37 -15.93 -1.26
N HIS A 181 -2.56 -15.86 -1.86
CA HIS A 181 -3.49 -16.98 -1.86
C HIS A 181 -3.47 -17.66 -3.22
N GLU A 182 -2.99 -18.90 -3.29
CA GLU A 182 -3.08 -19.75 -4.49
C GLU A 182 -4.21 -20.78 -4.30
N PRO A 183 -5.13 -20.96 -5.26
CA PRO A 183 -6.16 -21.99 -5.15
C PRO A 183 -5.54 -23.37 -5.41
N GLY A 184 -5.87 -24.33 -4.55
CA GLY A 184 -5.44 -25.72 -4.70
C GLY A 184 -4.67 -26.28 -3.51
N SER A 185 -4.31 -25.48 -2.51
CA SER A 185 -3.93 -26.02 -1.20
C SER A 185 -5.20 -26.43 -0.45
N THR A 186 -5.72 -27.61 -0.75
CA THR A 186 -6.65 -28.30 0.16
C THR A 186 -5.93 -28.50 1.49
N ASN A 187 -6.38 -27.82 2.53
CA ASN A 187 -6.15 -28.27 3.92
C ASN A 187 -6.84 -29.61 4.14
#